data_AF-A0A9J7EMM6-F1
#
_entry.id   AF-A0A9J7EMM6-F1
#
_cell.length_a   1.000
_cell.length_b   1.000
_cell.length_c   1.000
_cell.angle_alpha   90.00
_cell.angle_beta   90.00
_cell.angle_gamma   90.00
#
_symmetry.space_group_name_H-M   'P 1'
#
loop_
_entity.id
_entity.type
_entity.pdbx_description
1 polymer ?
#
loop_
_entity_poly.entity_id
_entity_poly.type
_entity_poly.pdbx_seq_one_letter_code
_entity_poly.pdbx_strand_id
1 'polypeptide(L)'
;MDTKGSQNLSPCNLASVPLIEEDAVVYIAIKGSLHANDCSVFGLGEEEIRALSKKFPGSGVVVNGVAIKCNVLETLNALNQLGYKVVSSTGETEITWTLQRII
;
A
#
# COMPACT_ATOMS: atom_id res chain seq x y z
N MET A 1 -22.27 21.35 42.12
CA MET A 1 -22.81 20.84 40.83
C MET A 1 -21.70 21.10 39.84
N ASP A 2 -20.73 20.21 39.86
CA ASP A 2 -19.37 20.44 39.36
C ASP A 2 -19.28 19.86 37.95
N THR A 3 -19.19 20.72 36.95
CA THR A 3 -19.02 20.34 35.55
C THR A 3 -17.55 20.00 35.31
N LYS A 4 -17.24 18.70 35.37
CA LYS A 4 -15.92 18.16 35.06
C LYS A 4 -15.61 18.31 33.56
N GLY A 5 -14.57 19.09 33.29
CA GLY A 5 -13.46 18.75 32.40
C GLY A 5 -13.78 18.49 30.93
N SER A 6 -13.64 19.52 30.10
CA SER A 6 -13.35 19.33 28.68
C SER A 6 -12.02 18.58 28.54
N GLN A 7 -12.07 17.32 28.10
CA GLN A 7 -10.90 16.62 27.61
C GLN A 7 -10.56 17.21 26.24
N ASN A 8 -9.53 18.05 26.20
CA ASN A 8 -8.84 18.37 24.97
C ASN A 8 -8.18 17.08 24.47
N LEU A 9 -8.89 16.35 23.61
CA LEU A 9 -8.29 15.31 22.79
C LEU A 9 -7.29 16.01 21.89
N SER A 10 -6.01 15.91 22.23
CA SER A 10 -4.93 16.25 21.31
C SER A 10 -5.14 15.40 20.05
N PRO A 11 -5.19 16.01 18.86
CA PRO A 11 -5.18 15.22 17.64
C PRO A 11 -3.85 14.45 17.63
N CYS A 12 -3.93 13.12 17.65
CA CYS A 12 -2.76 12.28 17.41
C CYS A 12 -2.13 12.72 16.09
N ASN A 13 -0.98 13.39 16.18
CA ASN A 13 -0.17 13.73 15.02
C ASN A 13 0.45 12.43 14.48
N LEU A 14 -0.34 11.68 13.71
CA LEU A 14 0.05 10.46 12.99
C LEU A 14 1.11 10.72 11.90
N ALA A 15 1.58 11.96 11.77
CA ALA A 15 2.31 12.44 10.61
C ALA A 15 3.83 12.35 10.70
N SER A 16 4.42 11.79 11.76
CA SER A 16 5.90 11.79 11.86
C SER A 16 6.53 10.71 12.72
N VAL A 17 5.85 9.60 13.02
CA VAL A 17 6.51 8.51 13.75
C VAL A 17 7.42 7.78 12.76
N PRO A 18 8.76 7.84 12.93
CA PRO A 18 9.65 6.96 12.20
C PRO A 18 9.25 5.54 12.58
N LEU A 19 9.04 4.66 11.60
CA LEU A 19 8.76 3.24 11.83
C LEU A 19 10.02 2.59 12.42
N ILE A 20 10.26 2.82 13.71
CA ILE A 20 11.31 2.23 14.53
C ILE A 20 10.60 1.65 15.77
N GLU A 21 9.64 0.77 15.51
CA GLU A 21 9.09 -0.13 16.52
C GLU A 21 9.35 -1.53 15.96
N GLU A 22 9.99 -2.41 16.75
CA GLU A 22 10.07 -3.83 16.41
C GLU A 22 8.64 -4.31 16.15
N ASP A 23 8.39 -4.91 14.99
CA ASP A 23 7.08 -5.33 14.46
C ASP A 23 6.17 -4.24 13.84
N ALA A 24 6.73 -3.11 13.39
CA ALA A 24 5.95 -2.09 12.69
C ALA A 24 5.31 -2.64 11.41
N VAL A 25 4.02 -2.36 11.19
CA VAL A 25 3.28 -2.83 10.00
C VAL A 25 3.09 -1.69 9.00
N VAL A 26 3.51 -1.93 7.76
CA VAL A 26 3.19 -1.07 6.61
C VAL A 26 2.13 -1.71 5.74
N TYR A 27 1.23 -0.86 5.25
CA TYR A 27 0.17 -1.25 4.33
C TYR A 27 0.39 -0.61 2.96
N ILE A 28 0.09 -1.38 1.92
CA ILE A 28 0.02 -0.90 0.55
C ILE A 28 -1.32 -1.33 -0.05
N ALA A 29 -1.72 -0.67 -1.12
CA ALA A 29 -2.90 -1.05 -1.89
C ALA A 29 -2.53 -1.29 -3.34
N ILE A 30 -3.10 -2.32 -3.94
CA ILE A 30 -3.08 -2.54 -5.38
C ILE A 30 -4.50 -2.39 -5.87
N LYS A 31 -4.71 -1.58 -6.90
CA LYS A 31 -5.98 -1.44 -7.59
C LYS A 31 -5.83 -1.93 -9.03
N GLY A 32 -6.70 -2.82 -9.48
CA GLY A 32 -6.67 -3.32 -10.85
C GLY A 32 -7.83 -4.26 -11.15
N SER A 33 -7.77 -4.92 -12.31
CA SER A 33 -8.75 -5.94 -12.71
C SER A 33 -8.05 -7.25 -13.07
N LEU A 34 -8.69 -8.38 -12.80
CA LEU A 34 -8.20 -9.69 -13.25
C LEU A 34 -8.19 -9.81 -14.78
N HIS A 35 -9.00 -9.01 -15.47
CA HIS A 35 -9.10 -8.98 -16.93
C HIS A 35 -8.14 -7.98 -17.60
N ALA A 36 -7.46 -7.14 -16.81
CA ALA A 36 -6.54 -6.13 -17.31
C ALA A 36 -5.08 -6.65 -17.29
N ASN A 37 -4.24 -6.04 -18.14
CA ASN A 37 -2.79 -6.23 -18.16
C ASN A 37 -2.05 -5.04 -17.53
N ASP A 38 -2.73 -4.30 -16.68
CA ASP A 38 -2.15 -3.28 -15.83
C ASP A 38 -2.88 -3.15 -14.50
N CYS A 39 -2.17 -2.61 -13.52
CA CYS A 39 -2.71 -2.24 -12.22
C CYS A 39 -1.95 -1.03 -11.66
N SER A 40 -2.45 -0.45 -10.57
CA SER A 40 -1.80 0.65 -9.86
C SER A 40 -1.51 0.24 -8.43
N VAL A 41 -0.30 0.54 -7.95
CA VAL A 41 0.13 0.25 -6.57
C VAL A 41 0.37 1.55 -5.83
N PHE A 42 -0.10 1.64 -4.59
CA PHE A 42 -0.08 2.82 -3.74
C PHE A 42 0.62 2.49 -2.42
N GLY A 43 1.41 3.44 -1.89
CA GLY A 43 2.08 3.32 -0.59
C GLY A 43 3.44 2.61 -0.59
N LEU A 44 4.02 2.32 -1.77
CA LEU A 44 5.36 1.75 -1.88
C LEU A 44 6.46 2.77 -1.56
N GLY A 45 7.55 2.30 -0.98
CA GLY A 45 8.79 3.07 -0.82
C GLY A 45 9.59 3.19 -2.12
N GLU A 46 10.52 4.14 -2.19
CA GLU A 46 11.30 4.42 -3.42
C GLU A 46 12.10 3.21 -3.92
N GLU A 47 12.66 2.40 -3.02
CA GLU A 47 13.44 1.21 -3.38
C GLU A 47 12.55 0.13 -4.03
N GLU A 48 11.34 -0.04 -3.50
CA GLU A 48 10.36 -1.02 -4.00
C GLU A 48 9.81 -0.58 -5.35
N ILE A 49 9.53 0.71 -5.50
CA ILE A 49 9.15 1.32 -6.78
C ILE A 49 10.24 1.07 -7.82
N ARG A 50 11.51 1.28 -7.46
CA ARG A 50 12.65 1.05 -8.36
C ARG A 50 12.77 -0.43 -8.75
N ALA A 51 12.63 -1.33 -7.78
CA ALA A 51 12.69 -2.77 -8.03
C ALA A 51 11.56 -3.25 -8.94
N LEU A 52 10.33 -2.81 -8.70
CA LEU A 52 9.17 -3.15 -9.52
C LEU A 52 9.24 -2.55 -10.92
N SER A 53 9.67 -1.29 -11.04
CA SER A 53 9.83 -0.62 -12.35
C SER A 53 10.90 -1.30 -13.22
N LYS A 54 11.95 -1.85 -12.59
CA LYS A 54 12.95 -2.67 -13.30
C LYS A 54 12.38 -4.03 -13.73
N LYS A 55 11.54 -4.64 -12.91
CA LYS A 55 10.91 -5.94 -13.19
C LYS A 55 9.84 -5.84 -14.29
N PHE A 56 9.11 -4.73 -14.33
CA PHE A 56 8.00 -4.49 -15.27
C PHE A 56 8.27 -3.23 -16.10
N PRO A 57 9.00 -3.34 -17.22
CA PRO A 57 9.31 -2.20 -18.09
C PRO A 57 8.05 -1.49 -18.59
N GLY A 58 8.10 -0.16 -18.67
CA GLY A 58 6.94 0.67 -19.07
C GLY A 58 5.99 1.02 -17.93
N SER A 59 6.27 0.55 -16.71
CA SER A 59 5.63 1.03 -15.48
C SER A 59 6.08 2.46 -15.16
N GLY A 60 5.21 3.25 -14.54
CA GLY A 60 5.44 4.68 -14.33
C GLY A 60 4.63 5.27 -13.19
N VAL A 61 5.00 6.48 -12.78
CA VAL A 61 4.35 7.18 -11.67
C VAL A 61 2.94 7.63 -12.06
N VAL A 62 1.99 7.42 -11.16
CA VAL A 62 0.63 7.98 -11.21
C VAL A 62 0.39 8.81 -9.95
N VAL A 63 -0.78 9.46 -9.85
CA VAL A 63 -1.14 10.23 -8.66
C VAL A 63 -1.12 9.30 -7.42
N ASN A 64 -0.23 9.59 -6.48
CA ASN A 64 -0.03 8.86 -5.22
C ASN A 64 0.38 7.38 -5.36
N GLY A 65 0.86 6.95 -6.52
CA GLY A 65 1.20 5.55 -6.75
C GLY A 65 2.02 5.31 -8.01
N VAL A 66 2.07 4.04 -8.43
CA VAL A 66 2.80 3.60 -9.61
C VAL A 66 1.89 2.68 -10.43
N ALA A 67 1.70 3.01 -11.70
CA ALA A 67 1.08 2.13 -12.67
C ALA A 67 2.09 1.04 -13.08
N ILE A 68 1.69 -0.21 -12.92
CA ILE A 68 2.47 -1.39 -13.28
C ILE A 68 1.88 -1.99 -14.55
N LYS A 69 2.74 -2.21 -15.56
CA LYS A 69 2.35 -2.80 -16.85
C LYS A 69 2.45 -4.32 -16.85
N CYS A 70 1.70 -4.95 -15.95
CA CYS A 70 1.46 -6.40 -15.97
C CYS A 70 0.13 -6.73 -15.29
N ASN A 71 -0.32 -7.98 -15.42
CA ASN A 71 -1.51 -8.45 -14.73
C ASN A 71 -1.33 -8.42 -13.21
N VAL A 72 -2.41 -8.14 -12.48
CA VAL A 72 -2.38 -7.98 -11.02
C VAL A 72 -1.83 -9.20 -10.27
N LEU A 73 -2.01 -10.42 -10.77
CA LEU A 73 -1.46 -11.62 -10.13
C LEU A 73 0.08 -11.63 -10.17
N GLU A 74 0.69 -11.15 -11.25
CA GLU A 74 2.14 -11.02 -11.35
C GLU A 74 2.68 -9.97 -10.38
N THR A 75 1.98 -8.83 -10.26
CA THR A 75 2.31 -7.79 -9.28
C THR A 75 2.20 -8.32 -7.85
N LEU A 76 1.12 -9.04 -7.53
CA LEU A 76 0.93 -9.68 -6.22
C LEU A 76 2.06 -10.66 -5.89
N ASN A 77 2.44 -11.51 -6.85
CA ASN A 77 3.56 -12.45 -6.68
C ASN A 77 4.89 -11.73 -6.46
N ALA A 78 5.14 -10.63 -7.18
CA ALA A 78 6.34 -9.82 -7.00
C ALA A 78 6.37 -9.16 -5.62
N LEU A 79 5.25 -8.62 -5.14
CA LEU A 79 5.14 -8.00 -3.81
C LEU A 79 5.26 -9.04 -2.69
N ASN A 80 4.78 -10.26 -2.90
CA ASN A 80 4.98 -11.36 -1.95
C ASN A 80 6.47 -11.71 -1.78
N GLN A 81 7.28 -11.62 -2.85
CA GLN A 81 8.74 -11.78 -2.75
C GLN A 81 9.40 -10.65 -1.94
N LEU A 82 8.75 -9.49 -1.81
CA LEU A 82 9.19 -8.37 -0.98
C LEU A 82 8.62 -8.41 0.45
N GLY A 83 7.96 -9.51 0.83
CA GLY A 83 7.42 -9.74 2.17
C GLY A 83 5.98 -9.25 2.39
N TYR A 84 5.32 -8.71 1.37
CA TYR A 84 3.93 -8.27 1.48
C TYR A 84 2.95 -9.44 1.39
N LYS A 85 1.93 -9.44 2.25
CA LYS A 85 0.84 -10.44 2.26
C LYS A 85 -0.50 -9.77 2.05
N VAL A 86 -1.36 -10.36 1.23
CA VAL A 86 -2.75 -9.89 1.05
C VAL A 86 -3.53 -10.10 2.34
N VAL A 87 -4.19 -9.05 2.83
CA VAL A 87 -5.02 -9.10 4.05
C VAL A 87 -6.49 -8.84 3.78
N SER A 88 -6.81 -8.16 2.69
CA SER A 88 -8.19 -7.88 2.30
C SER A 88 -8.27 -7.61 0.81
N SER A 89 -9.46 -7.83 0.25
CA SER A 89 -9.81 -7.47 -1.11
C SER A 89 -11.25 -6.94 -1.16
N THR A 90 -11.50 -5.92 -1.95
CA THR A 90 -12.84 -5.34 -2.15
C THR A 90 -13.02 -4.83 -3.57
N GLY A 91 -14.24 -4.88 -4.10
CA GLY A 91 -14.58 -4.44 -5.45
C GLY A 91 -15.15 -5.56 -6.32
N GLU A 92 -15.65 -5.18 -7.50
CA GLU A 92 -16.26 -6.12 -8.48
C GLU A 92 -15.47 -6.14 -9.80
N THR A 93 -15.55 -5.06 -10.58
CA THR A 93 -14.84 -4.97 -11.88
C THR A 93 -13.39 -4.49 -11.72
N GLU A 94 -13.21 -3.43 -10.93
CA GLU A 94 -11.93 -3.06 -10.35
C GLU A 94 -11.92 -3.50 -8.90
N ILE A 95 -10.87 -4.24 -8.54
CA ILE A 95 -10.66 -4.77 -7.21
C ILE A 95 -9.46 -4.04 -6.60
N THR A 96 -9.59 -3.71 -5.32
CA THR A 96 -8.51 -3.21 -4.50
C THR A 96 -8.06 -4.32 -3.55
N TRP A 97 -6.80 -4.69 -3.61
CA TRP A 97 -6.15 -5.60 -2.68
C TRP A 97 -5.31 -4.80 -1.70
N THR A 98 -5.58 -4.95 -0.41
CA THR A 98 -4.75 -4.40 0.65
C THR A 98 -3.72 -5.45 1.03
N LEU A 99 -2.44 -5.06 1.02
CA LEU A 99 -1.34 -5.90 1.47
C LEU A 99 -0.64 -5.27 2.66
N GLN A 100 -0.05 -6.11 3.52
CA GLN A 100 0.73 -5.67 4.66
C GLN A 100 2.10 -6.35 4.69
N ARG A 101 3.11 -5.66 5.22
CA ARG A 101 4.42 -6.22 5.57
C ARG A 101 4.81 -5.76 6.97
N ILE A 102 5.46 -6.64 7.73
CA ILE A 102 6.11 -6.33 9.00
C ILE A 102 7.54 -5.88 8.69
N ILE A 103 7.96 -4.74 9.25
CA ILE A 103 9.31 -4.16 9.13
C ILE A 103 10.11 -4.48 10.38
#